data_AF-A0A2S8NQ06-F1
#
_entry.id   AF-A0A2S8NQ06-F1
#
_cell.length_a   1.000
_cell.length_b   1.000
_cell.length_c   1.000
_cell.angle_alpha   90.00
_cell.angle_beta   90.00
_cell.angle_gamma   90.00
#
_symmetry.space_group_name_H-M   'P 1'
#
loop_
_entity.id
_entity.type
_entity.pdbx_description
1 polymer ?
#
loop_
_entity_poly.entity_id
_entity_poly.type
_entity_poly.pdbx_seq_one_letter_code
_entity_poly.pdbx_strand_id
1 'polypeptide(L)' 'MPVIKKKSTLEMIDNSVSFKNKIKYNKKVLLPNTTCDFYLVKNFKKEAQQRKWKMSTLMNEILKERYGKENNNNEDD' A
#
# COMPACT_ATOMS: atom_id res chain seq x y z
N MET A 1 -22.68 -45.64 -6.15
CA MET A 1 -21.61 -44.98 -5.36
C MET A 1 -21.47 -43.54 -5.84
N PRO A 2 -21.46 -42.52 -4.96
CA PRO A 2 -21.29 -41.13 -5.37
C PRO A 2 -19.84 -40.89 -5.85
N VAL A 3 -19.69 -40.22 -6.99
CA VAL A 3 -18.39 -39.86 -7.56
C VAL A 3 -17.86 -38.63 -6.81
N ILE A 4 -16.85 -38.85 -5.96
CA ILE A 4 -16.17 -37.77 -5.24
C ILE A 4 -15.26 -37.05 -6.24
N LYS A 5 -15.67 -35.86 -6.69
CA LYS A 5 -14.83 -34.98 -7.52
C LYS A 5 -13.63 -34.51 -6.70
N LYS A 6 -12.41 -34.90 -7.11
CA LYS A 6 -11.18 -34.38 -6.51
C LYS A 6 -11.05 -32.89 -6.85
N LYS A 7 -11.02 -32.05 -5.83
CA LYS A 7 -10.76 -30.60 -5.96
C LYS A 7 -9.37 -30.39 -6.55
N SER A 8 -9.24 -29.37 -7.39
CA SER A 8 -7.96 -29.01 -8.02
C SER A 8 -6.99 -28.52 -6.95
N THR A 9 -5.70 -28.84 -7.09
CA THR A 9 -4.63 -28.36 -6.20
C THR A 9 -4.60 -26.83 -6.09
N LEU A 10 -5.08 -26.11 -7.12
CA LEU A 10 -5.23 -24.66 -7.11
C LEU A 10 -6.21 -24.16 -6.04
N GLU A 11 -7.34 -24.87 -5.84
CA GLU A 11 -8.38 -24.49 -4.87
C GLU A 11 -7.95 -24.72 -3.41
N MET A 12 -6.94 -25.58 -3.19
CA MET A 12 -6.34 -25.80 -1.87
C MET A 12 -5.35 -24.70 -1.49
N ILE A 13 -4.64 -24.12 -2.47
CA ILE A 13 -3.68 -23.04 -2.23
C ILE A 13 -4.39 -21.77 -1.77
N ASP A 14 -5.53 -21.43 -2.41
CA ASP A 14 -6.36 -20.27 -2.05
C ASP A 14 -6.95 -20.34 -0.63
N ASN A 15 -7.10 -21.54 -0.05
CA ASN A 15 -7.67 -21.73 1.28
C ASN A 15 -6.65 -21.82 2.42
N SER A 16 -5.36 -21.76 2.12
CA SER A 16 -4.36 -21.70 3.18
C SER A 16 -4.41 -20.33 3.88
N VAL A 17 -4.69 -20.35 5.19
CA VAL A 17 -4.75 -19.17 6.07
C VAL A 17 -3.46 -18.33 6.00
N SER A 18 -2.34 -18.99 5.69
CA SER A 18 -1.00 -18.40 5.52
C SER A 18 -0.89 -17.52 4.26
N PHE A 19 -1.59 -17.85 3.17
CA PHE A 19 -1.62 -17.00 1.97
C PHE A 19 -2.62 -15.85 2.09
N LYS A 20 -3.76 -16.04 2.75
CA LYS A 20 -4.75 -14.97 2.98
C LYS A 20 -4.21 -13.82 3.84
N ASN A 21 -3.31 -14.10 4.79
CA ASN A 21 -2.74 -13.06 5.67
C ASN A 21 -1.63 -12.23 5.01
N LYS A 22 -0.93 -12.73 3.99
CA LYS A 22 0.13 -11.97 3.30
C LYS A 22 -0.40 -10.85 2.39
N ILE A 23 -1.67 -10.92 1.96
CA ILE A 23 -2.27 -9.95 1.02
C ILE A 23 -2.71 -8.66 1.72
N LYS A 24 -2.70 -8.59 3.06
CA LYS A 24 -3.20 -7.42 3.81
C LYS A 24 -2.31 -6.17 3.77
N TYR A 25 -1.04 -6.27 3.37
CA TYR A 25 -0.05 -5.21 3.63
C TYR A 25 0.26 -4.27 2.45
N ASN A 26 -0.45 -4.38 1.31
CA ASN A 26 -0.23 -3.51 0.14
C ASN A 26 -1.54 -2.86 -0.36
N LYS A 27 -2.40 -2.41 0.56
CA LYS A 27 -3.58 -1.62 0.18
C LYS A 27 -3.14 -0.22 -0.23
N LYS A 28 -2.89 -0.02 -1.53
CA LYS A 28 -2.75 1.30 -2.13
C LYS A 28 -4.14 1.83 -2.47
N VAL A 29 -4.54 2.92 -1.84
CA VAL A 29 -5.79 3.60 -2.13
C VAL A 29 -5.49 4.81 -3.02
N LEU A 30 -6.32 5.03 -4.03
CA LEU A 30 -6.23 6.22 -4.86
C LEU A 30 -6.74 7.42 -4.06
N LEU A 31 -5.92 8.46 -3.94
CA LEU A 31 -6.43 9.74 -3.47
C LEU A 31 -7.39 10.30 -4.54
N PRO A 32 -8.53 10.88 -4.13
CA PRO A 32 -9.39 11.58 -5.06
C PRO A 32 -8.65 12.74 -5.73
N ASN A 33 -9.13 13.16 -6.90
CA ASN A 33 -8.56 14.30 -7.61
C ASN A 33 -8.71 15.55 -6.75
N THR A 34 -7.58 16.15 -6.40
CA THR A 34 -7.49 17.35 -5.57
C THR A 34 -6.98 18.52 -6.40
N THR A 35 -7.51 19.71 -6.15
CA THR A 35 -6.97 20.97 -6.66
C THR A 35 -5.97 21.51 -5.65
N CYS A 36 -4.78 21.85 -6.12
CA CYS A 36 -3.69 22.38 -5.29
C CYS A 36 -3.19 23.72 -5.85
N ASP A 37 -2.66 24.58 -4.98
CA ASP A 37 -2.11 25.86 -5.39
C ASP A 37 -0.93 25.69 -6.37
N PHE A 38 -0.93 26.49 -7.43
CA PHE A 38 0.07 26.43 -8.50
C PHE A 38 1.51 26.52 -7.97
N TYR A 39 1.75 27.42 -7.02
CA TYR A 39 3.09 27.61 -6.43
C TYR A 39 3.57 26.37 -5.67
N LEU A 40 2.68 25.72 -4.91
CA LEU A 40 2.99 24.48 -4.18
C LEU A 40 3.30 23.35 -5.14
N VAL A 41 2.50 23.18 -6.21
CA VAL A 41 2.74 22.15 -7.22
C VAL A 41 4.09 22.38 -7.93
N LYS A 42 4.44 23.63 -8.22
CA LYS A 42 5.72 23.96 -8.86
C LYS A 42 6.92 23.58 -7.98
N ASN A 43 6.86 23.89 -6.70
CA ASN A 43 7.93 23.56 -5.76
C ASN A 43 8.01 22.04 -5.51
N PHE A 44 6.86 21.39 -5.35
CA PHE A 44 6.77 19.94 -5.22
C PHE A 44 7.38 19.20 -6.42
N LYS A 45 7.12 19.67 -7.65
CA LYS A 45 7.74 19.12 -8.87
C LYS A 45 9.26 19.28 -8.88
N LYS A 46 9.75 20.45 -8.49
CA LYS A 46 11.21 20.71 -8.40
C LYS A 46 11.87 19.77 -7.39
N GLU A 47 11.27 19.61 -6.22
CA GLU A 47 11.77 18.71 -5.19
C GLU A 47 11.80 17.26 -5.67
N ALA A 48 10.73 16.80 -6.32
CA ALA A 48 10.69 15.45 -6.90
C ALA A 48 11.80 15.26 -7.94
N GLN A 49 12.07 16.25 -8.80
CA GLN A 49 13.15 16.21 -9.78
C GLN A 49 14.54 16.16 -9.14
N GLN A 50 14.79 17.00 -8.13
CA GLN A 50 16.06 17.04 -7.41
C GLN A 50 16.37 15.70 -6.74
N ARG A 51 15.35 15.07 -6.14
CA ARG A 51 15.46 13.75 -5.51
C ARG A 51 15.41 12.58 -6.50
N LYS A 52 15.21 12.85 -7.79
CA LYS A 52 14.96 11.84 -8.85
C LYS A 52 13.79 10.89 -8.50
N TRP A 53 12.78 11.42 -7.82
CA TRP A 53 11.59 10.68 -7.40
C TRP A 53 10.40 10.97 -8.30
N LYS A 54 9.47 10.00 -8.38
CA LYS A 54 8.14 10.26 -8.93
C LYS A 54 7.36 11.14 -7.95
N MET A 55 6.48 11.99 -8.49
CA MET A 55 5.59 12.82 -7.68
C MET A 55 4.77 11.99 -6.68
N SER A 56 4.27 10.82 -7.09
CA SER A 56 3.57 9.90 -6.18
C SER A 56 4.46 9.35 -5.07
N THR A 57 5.75 9.10 -5.34
CA THR A 57 6.71 8.67 -4.33
C THR A 57 6.94 9.77 -3.29
N LEU A 58 7.19 11.01 -3.75
CA LEU A 58 7.37 12.14 -2.84
C LEU A 58 6.10 12.40 -2.01
N MET A 59 4.91 12.32 -2.62
CA MET A 59 3.64 12.44 -1.90
C MET A 59 3.51 11.39 -0.80
N ASN A 60 3.83 10.13 -1.11
CA ASN A 60 3.76 9.05 -0.12
C ASN A 60 4.76 9.23 1.01
N GLU A 61 5.98 9.68 0.73
CA GLU A 61 6.98 9.98 1.77
C GLU A 61 6.51 11.10 2.70
N ILE A 62 5.94 12.18 2.15
CA ILE A 62 5.37 13.27 2.96
C ILE A 62 4.20 12.77 3.81
N LEU A 63 3.30 11.96 3.23
CA LEU A 63 2.17 11.38 3.96
C LEU A 63 2.65 10.42 5.05
N LYS A 64 3.69 9.62 4.79
CA LYS A 64 4.29 8.72 5.77
C LYS A 64 5.02 9.48 6.88
N GLU A 65 5.71 10.56 6.57
CA GLU A 65 6.35 11.39 7.58
C GLU A 65 5.31 12.04 8.52
N ARG A 66 4.20 12.51 7.95
CA ARG A 66 3.14 13.21 8.69
C ARG A 66 2.22 12.28 9.47
N TYR A 67 1.80 11.17 8.87
CA TYR A 67 0.77 10.27 9.40
C TYR A 67 1.27 8.84 9.66
N GLY A 68 2.43 8.47 9.14
CA GLY A 68 3.00 7.13 9.29
C GLY A 68 3.73 6.90 10.62
N LYS A 69 3.70 7.87 11.54
CA LYS A 69 4.00 7.64 12.96
C LYS A 69 2.77 7.03 13.63
N GLU A 70 2.35 5.85 13.19
CA GLU A 70 1.58 5.00 14.08
C GLU A 70 2.55 4.55 15.17
N ASN A 71 2.24 4.87 16.43
CA ASN A 71 2.99 4.45 17.60
C ASN A 71 3.28 2.94 17.49
N ASN A 72 4.53 2.57 17.25
CA ASN A 72 5.06 1.30 17.70
C ASN A 72 5.15 1.34 19.24
N ASN A 73 4.01 1.45 19.94
CA ASN A 73 3.92 0.97 21.31
C ASN A 73 3.78 -0.55 21.22
N ASN A 74 4.88 -1.19 20.85
CA ASN A 74 5.08 -2.62 21.02
C ASN A 74 6.09 -2.75 22.18
N GLU A 75 5.73 -2.18 23.34
CA GLU A 75 6.37 -2.51 24.61
C GLU A 75 5.66 -3.77 25.15
N ASP A 76 6.39 -4.88 25.09
CA ASP A 76 6.43 -6.00 26.04
C ASP A 76 5.10 -6.53 26.64
N ASP A 77 4.73 -7.73 26.21
CA ASP A 77 4.06 -8.74 27.06
C ASP A 77 4.78 -10.09 26.86
#